data_AF-A0A2K0T2L1-F1
#
_entry.id   AF-A0A2K0T2L1-F1
#
_cell.length_a   1.000
_cell.length_b   1.000
_cell.length_c   1.000
_cell.angle_alpha   90.00
_cell.angle_beta   90.00
_cell.angle_gamma   90.00
#
_symmetry.space_group_name_H-M   'P 1'
#
loop_
_entity.id
_entity.type
_entity.pdbx_description
1 polymer ?
#
loop_
_entity_poly.entity_id
_entity_poly.type
_entity_poly.pdbx_seq_one_letter_code
_entity_poly.pdbx_strand_id
1 'polypeptide(L)'
;MSLIAGDVGPVSVATASGVGIILNSAYEIVKTVYASDGGKQVHIDMHEFNVIDDGNRAIVLIAKKSLPGESTLPENANATVRNNGFQEIELETNSVVFEWWAFDFVPASDTHSAQTEDP
;
A
#
# COMPACT_ATOMS: atom_id res chain seq x y z
N MET A 1 -11.82 19.78 10.95
CA MET A 1 -11.66 19.47 12.39
C MET A 1 -10.56 18.42 12.42
N SER A 2 -9.31 18.81 12.74
CA SER A 2 -8.16 17.90 12.72
C SER A 2 -8.37 16.86 13.82
N LEU A 3 -8.38 15.58 13.46
CA LEU A 3 -8.57 14.46 14.38
C LEU A 3 -7.30 14.16 15.20
N ILE A 4 -6.22 14.95 15.03
CA ILE A 4 -4.89 14.56 15.50
C ILE A 4 -4.22 15.65 16.33
N ALA A 5 -4.92 16.10 17.36
CA ALA A 5 -4.31 16.82 18.48
C ALA A 5 -4.10 15.85 19.65
N GLY A 6 -3.12 14.96 19.52
CA GLY A 6 -2.76 13.98 20.55
C GLY A 6 -1.70 12.99 20.06
N ASP A 7 -1.02 12.34 21.00
CA ASP A 7 0.04 11.34 20.82
C ASP A 7 -0.55 10.05 20.19
N VAL A 8 -0.93 10.12 18.91
CA VAL A 8 -1.45 8.98 18.15
C VAL A 8 -0.30 8.30 17.41
N GLY A 9 -0.29 6.97 17.45
CA GLY A 9 0.69 6.15 16.75
C GLY A 9 0.06 5.40 15.58
N PRO A 10 0.64 5.43 14.37
CA PRO A 10 0.24 4.54 13.30
C PRO A 10 0.63 3.09 13.59
N VAL A 11 -0.27 2.13 13.35
CA VAL A 11 0.01 0.69 13.41
C VAL A 11 -0.62 -0.01 12.20
N SER A 12 0.18 -0.71 11.39
CA SER A 12 -0.36 -1.62 10.38
C SER A 12 -0.60 -3.00 10.99
N VAL A 13 -1.79 -3.57 10.81
CA VAL A 13 -2.12 -4.92 11.28
C VAL A 13 -2.43 -5.81 10.08
N ALA A 14 -1.55 -6.77 9.84
CA ALA A 14 -1.76 -7.83 8.86
C ALA A 14 -2.78 -8.85 9.38
N THR A 15 -4.06 -8.49 9.32
CA THR A 15 -5.12 -9.52 9.19
C THR A 15 -5.01 -10.14 7.80
N ALA A 16 -5.74 -11.23 7.51
CA ALA A 16 -5.82 -11.81 6.17
C ALA A 16 -6.24 -10.80 5.06
N SER A 17 -6.64 -9.59 5.43
CA SER A 17 -7.01 -8.50 4.53
C SER A 17 -6.05 -7.29 4.53
N GLY A 18 -4.99 -7.25 5.35
CA GLY A 18 -4.01 -6.15 5.41
C GLY A 18 -4.62 -4.76 5.55
N VAL A 19 -4.81 -4.26 6.77
CA VAL A 19 -5.44 -2.95 7.03
C VAL A 19 -4.57 -2.09 7.93
N GLY A 20 -4.70 -0.77 7.76
CA GLY A 20 -4.06 0.21 8.62
C GLY A 20 -4.95 0.60 9.79
N ILE A 21 -4.38 0.75 10.97
CA ILE A 21 -5.08 1.11 12.20
C ILE A 21 -4.39 2.30 12.84
N ILE A 22 -5.17 3.31 13.22
CA ILE A 22 -4.69 4.45 14.01
C ILE A 22 -5.24 4.28 15.42
N LEU A 23 -4.34 4.34 16.41
CA LEU A 23 -4.67 4.20 17.82
C LEU A 23 -4.45 5.54 18.54
N ASN A 24 -5.26 5.82 19.57
CA ASN A 24 -4.94 6.86 20.53
C ASN A 24 -3.92 6.38 21.57
N SER A 25 -3.50 7.27 22.48
CA SER A 25 -2.56 6.98 23.55
C SER A 25 -3.06 5.95 24.59
N ALA A 26 -4.37 5.64 24.59
CA ALA A 26 -4.97 4.59 25.40
C ALA A 26 -5.06 3.24 24.65
N TYR A 27 -4.46 3.14 23.46
CA TYR A 27 -4.51 1.98 22.55
C TYR A 27 -5.92 1.65 22.03
N GLU A 28 -6.81 2.64 21.96
CA GLU A 28 -8.13 2.48 21.36
C GLU A 28 -8.09 2.82 19.87
N ILE A 29 -8.80 2.04 19.06
CA ILE A 29 -8.91 2.29 17.61
C ILE A 29 -9.70 3.58 17.37
N VAL A 30 -9.04 4.58 16.80
CA VAL A 30 -9.68 5.84 16.37
C VAL A 30 -10.00 5.85 14.88
N LYS A 31 -9.24 5.11 14.07
CA LYS A 31 -9.50 4.97 12.63
C LYS A 31 -9.03 3.62 12.10
N THR A 32 -9.78 3.10 11.15
CA THR A 32 -9.33 2.02 10.25
C THR A 32 -9.18 2.59 8.85
N VAL A 33 -8.04 2.30 8.23
CA VAL A 33 -7.65 2.77 6.91
C VAL A 33 -7.63 1.61 5.93
N TYR A 34 -8.29 1.81 4.80
CA TYR A 34 -8.45 0.83 3.73
C TYR A 34 -7.84 1.34 2.45
N ALA A 35 -6.98 0.54 1.83
CA ALA A 35 -6.56 0.76 0.45
C ALA A 35 -7.60 0.19 -0.53
N SER A 36 -7.67 0.78 -1.73
CA SER A 36 -8.57 0.27 -2.77
C SER A 36 -7.98 0.42 -4.17
N ASP A 37 -8.15 -0.58 -5.02
CA ASP A 37 -7.80 -0.54 -6.44
C ASP A 37 -9.05 -0.86 -7.26
N GLY A 38 -9.41 0.02 -8.20
CA GLY A 38 -10.63 -0.11 -9.02
C GLY A 38 -11.93 -0.26 -8.20
N GLY A 39 -12.00 0.39 -7.03
CA GLY A 39 -13.15 0.33 -6.12
C GLY A 39 -13.26 -0.96 -5.29
N LYS A 40 -12.26 -1.84 -5.34
CA LYS A 40 -12.17 -3.04 -4.50
C LYS A 40 -11.12 -2.83 -3.42
N GLN A 41 -11.44 -3.24 -2.20
CA GLN A 41 -10.46 -3.20 -1.12
C GLN A 41 -9.27 -4.13 -1.43
N VAL A 42 -8.06 -3.63 -1.21
CA VAL A 42 -6.81 -4.39 -1.39
C VAL A 42 -6.00 -4.40 -0.09
N HIS A 43 -5.00 -5.28 -0.04
CA HIS A 43 -4.14 -5.42 1.12
C HIS A 43 -3.14 -4.26 1.22
N ILE A 44 -3.11 -3.62 2.38
CA ILE A 44 -2.01 -2.75 2.79
C ILE A 44 -0.82 -3.63 3.19
N ASP A 45 0.34 -3.29 2.66
CA ASP A 45 1.62 -3.88 3.03
C ASP A 45 2.07 -3.33 4.40
N MET A 46 2.61 -4.20 5.26
CA MET A 46 2.96 -3.84 6.64
C MET A 46 4.20 -2.95 6.76
N HIS A 47 5.00 -2.81 5.69
CA HIS A 47 6.29 -2.11 5.77
C HIS A 47 6.17 -0.58 5.75
N GLU A 48 5.00 -0.03 5.43
CA GLU A 48 4.79 1.42 5.41
C GLU A 48 3.34 1.78 5.75
N PHE A 49 3.21 2.66 6.75
CA PHE A 49 1.99 3.32 7.13
C PHE A 49 2.35 4.63 7.83
N ASN A 50 2.16 5.75 7.15
CA ASN A 50 2.51 7.07 7.66
C ASN A 50 1.31 8.01 7.56
N VAL A 51 1.02 8.71 8.65
CA VAL A 51 -0.02 9.75 8.69
C VAL A 51 0.61 11.09 8.34
N ILE A 52 0.02 11.81 7.39
CA ILE A 52 0.52 13.05 6.81
C ILE A 52 -0.58 14.13 6.76
N ASP A 53 -0.26 15.30 6.21
CA ASP A 53 -1.21 16.41 5.99
C ASP A 53 -1.96 16.81 7.27
N ASP A 54 -1.20 17.03 8.35
CA ASP A 54 -1.72 17.35 9.70
C ASP A 54 -2.80 16.38 10.20
N GLY A 55 -2.67 15.12 9.79
CA GLY A 55 -3.55 14.05 10.22
C GLY A 55 -4.81 13.85 9.40
N ASN A 56 -4.86 14.43 8.20
CA ASN A 56 -6.00 14.26 7.30
C ASN A 56 -5.79 13.14 6.29
N ARG A 57 -4.55 12.65 6.10
CA ARG A 57 -4.25 11.63 5.09
C ARG A 57 -3.24 10.60 5.59
N ALA A 58 -3.19 9.46 4.93
CA ALA A 58 -2.17 8.44 5.16
C ALA A 58 -1.54 7.97 3.85
N ILE A 59 -0.23 7.73 3.90
CA ILE A 59 0.51 7.01 2.86
C ILE A 59 0.60 5.54 3.27
N VAL A 60 0.25 4.65 2.35
CA VAL A 60 0.34 3.20 2.54
C VAL A 60 0.96 2.54 1.33
N LEU A 61 1.71 1.45 1.55
CA LEU A 61 2.18 0.58 0.47
C LEU A 61 1.12 -0.45 0.09
N ILE A 62 1.02 -0.74 -1.21
CA ILE A 62 0.15 -1.77 -1.78
C ILE A 62 0.87 -2.53 -2.87
N ALA A 63 0.34 -3.69 -3.24
CA ALA A 63 0.84 -4.43 -4.38
C ALA A 63 -0.27 -5.22 -5.08
N LYS A 64 -0.10 -5.39 -6.39
CA LYS A 64 -0.94 -6.26 -7.21
C LYS A 64 -0.09 -7.21 -8.05
N LYS A 65 -0.72 -8.28 -8.50
CA LYS A 65 -0.17 -9.16 -9.53
C LYS A 65 -0.48 -8.53 -10.89
N SER A 66 0.54 -8.12 -11.63
CA SER A 66 0.37 -7.62 -13.00
C SER A 66 0.34 -8.78 -14.00
N LEU A 67 -0.56 -8.68 -14.98
CA LEU A 67 -0.76 -9.69 -16.02
C LEU A 67 0.39 -9.66 -17.05
N PRO A 68 0.66 -10.79 -17.72
CA PRO A 68 1.68 -10.84 -18.76
C PRO A 68 1.27 -9.93 -19.93
N GLY A 69 2.06 -8.86 -20.16
CA GLY A 69 1.75 -7.76 -21.09
C GLY A 69 2.02 -6.37 -20.52
N GLU A 70 1.86 -6.18 -19.20
CA GLU A 70 2.37 -5.00 -18.48
C GLU A 70 3.85 -5.15 -18.12
N SER A 71 4.32 -6.40 -17.99
CA SER A 71 5.73 -6.75 -17.84
C SER A 71 6.33 -7.07 -19.22
N THR A 72 7.08 -6.14 -19.79
CA THR A 72 7.94 -6.42 -20.96
C THR A 72 9.22 -7.15 -20.51
N LEU A 73 9.09 -8.21 -19.72
CA LEU A 73 10.22 -9.09 -19.39
C LEU A 73 10.55 -9.91 -20.64
N PRO A 74 11.70 -9.68 -21.31
CA PRO A 74 11.99 -10.32 -22.60
C PRO A 74 12.08 -11.84 -22.51
N GLU A 75 12.44 -12.34 -21.31
CA GLU A 75 12.76 -13.74 -21.05
C GLU A 75 11.59 -14.54 -20.49
N ASN A 76 10.48 -13.91 -20.09
CA ASN A 76 9.32 -14.61 -19.52
C ASN A 76 7.99 -13.88 -19.79
N ALA A 77 7.54 -13.90 -21.04
CA ALA A 77 6.30 -13.28 -21.49
C ALA A 77 5.00 -13.83 -20.83
N ASN A 78 5.10 -14.89 -20.01
CA ASN A 78 3.98 -15.48 -19.27
C ASN A 78 4.13 -15.36 -17.74
N ALA A 79 5.18 -14.72 -17.24
CA ALA A 79 5.38 -14.57 -15.80
C ALA A 79 4.43 -13.52 -15.22
N THR A 80 3.85 -13.84 -14.06
CA THR A 80 3.18 -12.85 -13.22
C THR A 80 4.23 -12.12 -12.39
N VAL A 81 4.22 -10.79 -12.42
CA VAL A 81 5.14 -9.97 -11.64
C VAL A 81 4.37 -9.23 -10.55
N ARG A 82 5.00 -9.02 -9.39
CA ARG A 82 4.45 -8.16 -8.34
C ARG A 82 4.71 -6.69 -8.74
N ASN A 83 3.65 -5.95 -9.01
CA ASN A 83 3.70 -4.52 -9.23
C ASN A 83 3.40 -3.83 -7.90
N ASN A 84 4.40 -3.15 -7.34
CA ASN A 84 4.30 -2.43 -6.09
C ASN A 84 3.87 -0.99 -6.34
N GLY A 85 3.15 -0.42 -5.39
CA GLY A 85 2.71 0.95 -5.46
C GLY A 85 2.51 1.52 -4.06
N PHE A 86 2.11 2.78 -4.03
CA PHE A 86 1.64 3.42 -2.81
C PHE A 86 0.39 4.24 -3.10
N GLN A 87 -0.41 4.43 -2.07
CA GLN A 87 -1.61 5.27 -2.11
C GLN A 87 -1.55 6.33 -1.04
N GLU A 88 -2.08 7.50 -1.37
CA GLU A 88 -2.47 8.51 -0.40
C GLU A 88 -3.98 8.40 -0.18
N ILE A 89 -4.37 8.18 1.06
CA ILE A 89 -5.76 7.93 1.46
C ILE A 89 -6.20 9.08 2.36
N GLU A 90 -7.30 9.73 2.01
CA GLU A 90 -7.96 10.69 2.87
C GLU A 90 -8.64 9.96 4.04
N LEU A 91 -8.28 10.35 5.26
CA LEU A 91 -8.60 9.58 6.46
C LEU A 91 -10.06 9.70 6.85
N GLU A 92 -10.77 10.79 6.57
CA GLU A 92 -12.17 10.90 6.95
C GLU A 92 -13.05 9.91 6.19
N THR A 93 -12.83 9.81 4.88
CA THR A 93 -13.68 9.09 3.93
C THR A 93 -13.11 7.76 3.45
N ASN A 94 -11.84 7.46 3.70
CA ASN A 94 -11.10 6.35 3.08
C ASN A 94 -11.01 6.44 1.55
N SER A 95 -11.09 7.65 1.00
CA SER A 95 -10.93 7.85 -0.45
C SER A 95 -9.46 7.85 -0.82
N VAL A 96 -9.09 7.06 -1.83
CA VAL A 96 -7.78 7.18 -2.49
C VAL A 96 -7.77 8.50 -3.25
N VAL A 97 -6.90 9.42 -2.84
CA VAL A 97 -6.74 10.74 -3.48
C VAL A 97 -5.55 10.79 -4.43
N PHE A 98 -4.62 9.84 -4.28
CA PHE A 98 -3.50 9.65 -5.16
C PHE A 98 -3.07 8.17 -5.16
N GLU A 99 -2.64 7.68 -6.32
CA GLU A 99 -2.04 6.36 -6.48
C GLU A 99 -0.83 6.44 -7.41
N TRP A 100 0.14 5.57 -7.15
CA TRP A 100 1.34 5.42 -7.95
C TRP A 100 1.70 3.94 -8.08
N TRP A 101 2.02 3.50 -9.29
CA TRP A 101 2.45 2.13 -9.57
C TRP A 101 3.84 2.10 -10.19
N ALA A 102 4.66 1.14 -9.76
CA ALA A 102 6.03 1.02 -10.26
C ALA A 102 6.10 0.89 -11.77
N PHE A 103 5.23 0.09 -12.39
CA PHE A 103 5.26 -0.16 -13.83
C PHE A 103 4.85 1.04 -14.71
N ASP A 104 4.29 2.10 -14.12
CA ASP A 104 4.03 3.33 -14.87
C ASP A 104 5.32 4.16 -15.09
N PHE A 105 6.38 3.89 -14.30
CA PHE A 105 7.59 4.73 -14.26
C PHE A 105 8.91 3.94 -14.32
N VAL A 106 8.92 2.68 -13.92
CA VAL A 106 10.10 1.82 -13.85
C VAL A 106 9.93 0.68 -14.87
N PRO A 107 10.86 0.53 -15.83
CA PRO A 107 10.81 -0.56 -16.79
C PRO A 107 10.85 -1.93 -16.11
N ALA A 108 10.10 -2.89 -16.66
CA ALA A 108 10.12 -4.26 -16.15
C ALA A 108 11.52 -4.89 -16.20
N SER A 109 12.41 -4.44 -17.10
CA SER A 109 13.81 -4.89 -17.20
C SER A 109 14.63 -4.66 -15.92
N ASP A 110 14.18 -3.76 -15.04
CA ASP A 110 14.87 -3.46 -13.78
C ASP A 110 14.39 -4.37 -12.64
N THR A 111 13.49 -5.31 -12.95
CA THR A 111 12.99 -6.32 -12.01
C THR A 111 14.09 -7.33 -11.69
N HIS A 112 14.14 -7.75 -10.43
CA HIS A 112 15.00 -8.85 -9.98
C HIS A 112 14.11 -10.05 -9.62
N SER A 113 14.56 -11.25 -9.96
CA SER A 113 13.97 -12.46 -9.38
C SER A 113 14.27 -12.50 -7.88
N ALA A 114 13.34 -13.01 -7.07
CA ALA A 114 13.67 -13.41 -5.71
C ALA A 114 14.88 -14.36 -5.81
N GLN A 115 15.91 -14.11 -5.00
CA GLN A 115 17.10 -14.97 -4.95
C GLN A 115 16.66 -16.43 -4.96
N THR A 116 17.09 -17.18 -5.98
CA THR A 116 17.09 -18.63 -5.86
C THR A 116 18.00 -18.93 -4.68
N GLU A 117 17.45 -19.50 -3.61
CA GLU A 117 18.31 -20.06 -2.57
C GLU A 117 19.30 -20.99 -3.26
N ASP A 118 20.59 -20.70 -3.09
CA ASP A 118 21.68 -21.56 -3.56
C ASP A 118 21.50 -22.92 -2.86
N PRO A 119 21.53 -24.06 -3.58
CA PRO A 119 21.21 -25.37 -3.04
C PRO A 119 22.17 -25.87 -1.94
#